data_AF-A0A150IKI7-F1
#
_entry.id   AF-A0A150IKI7-F1
#
_cell.length_a   1.000
_cell.length_b   1.000
_cell.length_c   1.000
_cell.angle_alpha   90.00
_cell.angle_beta   90.00
_cell.angle_gamma   90.00
#
_symmetry.space_group_name_H-M   'P 1'
#
loop_
_entity.id
_entity.type
_entity.pdbx_description
1 polymer ?
#
loop_
_entity_poly.entity_id
_entity_poly.type
_entity_poly.pdbx_seq_one_letter_code
_entity_poly.pdbx_strand_id
1 'polypeptide(L)'
;MDNRLLVVLFFIVGILFFSFMFISETQKLNSQLESNYELEAKIIESYSNLQDTNSTLIEKIMGLEEKIQDKTRLSEEEKSLNYLQNELNQEIYSYKVYESKDPRDFVDANDSLVLETLNQIITPNMSKAEKVREIFKYTRDEIKRDDKLIRNGRIDYWNYPKNIIQSKKGEYEDKIILLISMLRSAGFSENEVEVVGAKINLPNSTSSDIWVELKLNGNIYLLLPRENNNFDSFNKNDIYTIYSVQELYRFNDKKLTRS
;
A
#
# COMPACT_ATOMS: atom_id res chain seq x y z
N MET A 1 38.81 33.52 118.33
CA MET A 1 39.16 33.24 116.92
C MET A 1 39.65 34.54 116.31
N ASP A 2 40.82 34.53 115.68
CA ASP A 2 41.49 35.73 115.17
C ASP A 2 40.75 36.25 113.92
N ASN A 3 40.29 37.51 113.91
CA ASN A 3 39.45 38.07 112.82
C ASN A 3 40.10 37.97 111.44
N ARG A 4 41.43 37.89 111.37
CA ARG A 4 42.19 37.66 110.13
C ARG A 4 41.95 36.28 109.53
N LEU A 5 41.77 35.25 110.35
CA LEU A 5 41.50 33.87 109.92
C LEU A 5 40.11 33.74 109.27
N LEU A 6 39.12 34.47 109.79
CA LEU A 6 37.76 34.53 109.22
C LEU A 6 37.74 35.23 107.85
N VAL A 7 38.50 36.32 107.69
CA VAL A 7 38.62 37.02 106.40
C VAL A 7 39.29 36.14 105.37
N VAL A 8 40.39 35.46 105.73
CA VAL A 8 41.08 34.51 104.84
C VAL A 8 40.14 33.35 104.46
N LEU A 9 39.40 32.78 105.41
CA LEU A 9 38.42 31.73 105.14
C LEU A 9 37.30 32.19 104.21
N PHE A 10 36.78 33.41 104.39
CA PHE A 10 35.76 34.01 103.51
C PHE A 10 36.28 34.17 102.08
N PHE A 11 37.51 34.64 101.89
CA PHE A 11 38.13 34.72 100.56
C PHE A 11 38.34 33.34 99.93
N ILE A 12 38.77 32.35 100.70
CA ILE A 12 38.93 30.96 100.20
C ILE A 12 37.58 30.38 99.77
N VAL A 13 36.54 30.54 100.59
CA VAL A 13 35.18 30.06 100.25
C VAL A 13 34.62 30.81 99.04
N GLY A 14 34.84 32.13 98.95
CA GLY A 14 34.45 32.93 97.79
C GLY A 14 35.15 32.47 96.51
N ILE A 15 36.46 32.24 96.56
CA ILE A 15 37.23 31.73 95.41
C ILE A 15 36.71 30.35 95.01
N LEU A 16 36.49 29.43 95.95
CA LEU A 16 35.95 28.10 95.66
C LEU A 16 34.54 28.18 95.04
N PHE A 17 33.68 29.06 95.53
CA PHE A 17 32.34 29.27 94.99
C PHE A 17 32.39 29.84 93.56
N PHE A 18 33.22 30.86 93.31
CA PHE A 18 33.41 31.43 91.97
C PHE A 18 34.04 30.42 91.01
N SER A 19 35.04 29.64 91.44
CA SER A 19 35.62 28.56 90.63
C SER A 19 34.60 27.48 90.30
N PHE A 20 33.74 27.08 91.24
CA PHE A 20 32.67 26.12 91.00
C PHE A 20 31.63 26.66 90.00
N MET A 21 31.18 27.90 90.18
CA MET A 21 30.26 28.55 89.23
C MET A 21 30.88 28.66 87.83
N PHE A 22 32.16 29.03 87.74
CA PHE A 22 32.86 29.13 86.47
C PHE A 22 32.99 27.77 85.77
N ILE A 23 33.29 26.70 86.52
CA ILE A 23 33.35 25.33 85.99
C ILE A 23 31.96 24.89 85.49
N SER A 24 30.90 25.15 86.27
CA SER A 24 29.52 24.78 85.89
C SER A 24 29.07 25.47 84.59
N GLU A 25 29.30 26.78 84.47
CA GLU A 25 28.95 27.52 83.24
C GLU A 25 29.83 27.09 82.06
N THR A 26 31.11 26.78 82.28
CA THR A 26 32.00 26.26 81.24
C THR A 26 31.55 24.88 80.75
N GLN A 27 31.13 23.99 81.66
CA GLN A 27 30.57 22.67 81.31
C GLN A 27 29.28 22.80 80.48
N LYS A 28 28.39 23.73 80.87
CA LYS A 28 27.16 24.01 80.13
C LYS A 28 27.45 24.56 78.73
N LEU A 29 28.39 25.49 78.62
CA LEU A 29 28.82 26.05 77.34
C LEU A 29 29.42 24.97 76.44
N ASN A 30 30.28 24.09 76.98
CA ASN A 30 30.88 22.99 76.22
C ASN A 30 29.81 22.00 75.71
N SER A 31 28.82 21.66 76.54
CA SER A 31 27.71 20.79 76.13
C SER A 31 26.84 21.43 75.03
N GLN A 32 26.60 22.74 75.11
CA GLN A 32 25.91 23.48 74.05
C GLN A 32 26.71 23.52 72.76
N LEU A 33 28.03 23.71 72.85
CA LEU A 33 28.94 23.73 71.70
C LEU A 33 28.94 22.36 70.99
N GLU A 34 29.04 21.27 71.76
CA GLU A 34 28.95 19.90 71.26
C GLU A 34 27.62 19.64 70.57
N SER A 35 26.50 20.01 71.19
CA SER A 35 25.17 19.89 70.58
C SER A 35 25.03 20.72 69.29
N ASN A 36 25.65 21.90 69.22
CA ASN A 36 25.62 22.72 68.02
C ASN A 36 26.44 22.09 66.89
N TYR A 37 27.61 21.51 67.19
CA TYR A 37 28.40 20.79 66.19
C TYR A 37 27.67 19.55 65.67
N GLU A 38 26.98 18.80 66.54
CA GLU A 38 26.14 17.67 66.10
C GLU A 38 24.99 18.13 65.20
N LEU A 39 24.35 19.25 65.52
CA LEU A 39 23.28 19.83 64.70
C LEU A 39 23.83 20.29 63.34
N GLU A 40 24.98 20.95 63.31
CA GLU A 40 25.64 21.38 62.08
C GLU A 40 25.99 20.18 61.19
N ALA A 41 26.55 19.11 61.77
CA ALA A 41 26.82 17.88 61.05
C ALA A 41 25.54 17.25 60.44
N LYS A 42 24.45 17.18 61.22
CA LYS A 42 23.14 16.68 60.74
C LYS A 42 22.54 17.54 59.63
N ILE A 43 22.73 18.86 59.71
CA ILE A 43 22.28 19.79 58.68
C ILE A 43 23.07 19.55 57.39
N ILE A 44 24.40 19.46 57.46
CA ILE A 44 25.25 19.19 56.31
C ILE A 44 24.89 17.84 55.66
N GLU A 45 24.70 16.80 56.46
CA GLU A 45 24.28 15.48 55.99
C GLU A 45 22.90 15.54 55.31
N SER A 46 21.94 16.26 55.90
CA SER A 46 20.61 16.44 55.32
C SER A 46 20.68 17.19 53.98
N TYR A 47 21.52 18.22 53.86
CA TYR A 47 21.72 18.93 52.60
C TYR A 47 22.34 18.03 51.53
N SER A 48 23.34 17.22 51.88
CA SER A 48 23.94 16.25 50.94
C SER A 48 22.91 15.24 50.46
N ASN A 49 22.15 14.65 51.38
CA ASN A 49 21.10 13.69 51.06
C ASN A 49 20.01 14.29 50.16
N LEU A 50 19.63 15.55 50.41
CA LEU A 50 18.65 16.27 49.60
C LEU A 50 19.21 16.53 48.20
N GLN A 51 20.47 16.93 48.09
CA GLN A 51 21.14 17.15 46.81
C GLN A 51 21.18 15.86 45.98
N ASP A 52 21.60 14.74 46.58
CA ASP A 52 21.66 13.44 45.89
C ASP A 52 20.28 12.93 45.46
N THR A 53 19.28 13.10 46.34
CA THR A 53 17.88 12.75 46.03
C THR A 53 17.35 13.59 44.88
N ASN A 54 17.64 14.88 44.85
CA ASN A 54 17.21 15.77 43.79
C ASN A 54 17.88 15.44 42.45
N SER A 55 19.18 15.15 42.45
CA SER A 55 19.89 14.67 41.27
C SER A 55 19.28 13.38 40.71
N THR A 56 19.01 12.41 41.59
CA THR A 56 18.35 11.14 41.22
C THR A 56 16.94 11.36 40.65
N LEU A 57 16.20 12.31 41.22
CA LEU A 57 14.86 12.66 40.73
C LEU A 57 14.92 13.28 39.33
N ILE A 58 15.87 14.19 39.09
CA ILE A 58 16.06 14.83 37.78
C ILE A 58 16.38 13.77 36.72
N GLU A 59 17.29 12.83 37.00
CA GLU A 59 17.60 11.72 36.08
C GLU A 59 16.37 10.88 35.75
N LYS A 60 15.55 10.57 36.75
CA LYS A 60 14.29 9.83 36.55
C LYS A 60 13.27 10.61 35.73
N ILE A 61 13.17 11.92 35.93
CA ILE A 61 12.30 12.80 35.14
C ILE A 61 12.76 12.79 33.67
N MET A 62 14.05 13.00 33.41
CA MET A 62 14.61 12.96 32.06
C MET A 62 14.33 11.62 31.37
N GLY A 63 14.54 10.50 32.07
CA GLY A 63 14.25 9.16 31.53
C GLY A 63 12.76 8.89 31.31
N LEU A 64 11.85 9.59 31.99
CA LEU A 64 10.41 9.52 31.72
C LEU A 64 10.02 10.39 30.53
N GLU A 65 10.60 11.58 30.40
CA GLU A 65 10.37 12.48 29.27
C GLU A 65 10.80 11.83 27.94
N GLU A 66 11.96 11.18 27.90
CA GLU A 66 12.43 10.41 26.74
C GLU A 66 11.42 9.32 26.34
N LYS A 67 10.92 8.55 27.32
CA LYS A 67 9.90 7.51 27.07
C LYS A 67 8.57 8.08 26.56
N ILE A 68 8.17 9.26 27.03
CA ILE A 68 6.96 9.94 26.55
C ILE A 68 7.15 10.39 25.09
N GLN A 69 8.32 10.92 24.76
CA GLN A 69 8.66 11.32 23.40
C GLN A 69 8.64 10.10 22.46
N ASP A 70 9.29 8.99 22.85
CA ASP A 70 9.29 7.76 22.07
C ASP A 70 7.88 7.18 21.89
N LYS A 71 7.06 7.18 22.94
CA LYS A 71 5.65 6.75 22.84
C LYS A 71 4.86 7.59 21.84
N THR A 72 5.12 8.89 21.80
CA THR A 72 4.45 9.81 20.86
C THR A 72 4.88 9.49 19.44
N ARG A 73 6.19 9.33 19.20
CA ARG A 73 6.74 8.94 17.90
C ARG A 73 6.17 7.60 17.40
N LEU A 74 6.15 6.58 18.26
CA LEU A 74 5.59 5.27 17.93
C LEU A 74 4.09 5.35 17.59
N SER A 75 3.32 6.20 18.27
CA SER A 75 1.90 6.40 17.95
C SER A 75 1.69 7.07 16.59
N GLU A 76 2.57 7.99 16.18
CA GLU A 76 2.53 8.60 14.85
C GLU A 76 2.90 7.58 13.76
N GLU A 77 3.93 6.76 14.00
CA GLU A 77 4.31 5.66 13.12
C GLU A 77 3.17 4.64 12.96
N GLU A 78 2.51 4.26 14.07
CA GLU A 78 1.34 3.36 14.03
C GLU A 78 0.19 3.93 13.20
N LYS A 79 -0.12 5.23 13.34
CA LYS A 79 -1.13 5.89 12.51
C LYS A 79 -0.76 5.87 11.03
N SER A 80 0.50 6.14 10.70
CA SER A 80 1.00 6.10 9.32
C SER A 80 0.90 4.68 8.73
N LEU A 81 1.32 3.67 9.50
CA LEU A 81 1.22 2.27 9.09
C LEU A 81 -0.23 1.81 8.91
N ASN A 82 -1.14 2.21 9.80
CA ASN A 82 -2.56 1.90 9.66
C ASN A 82 -3.18 2.57 8.42
N TYR A 83 -2.75 3.79 8.08
CA TYR A 83 -3.17 4.44 6.84
C TYR A 83 -2.68 3.67 5.61
N LEU A 84 -1.38 3.34 5.55
CA LEU A 84 -0.79 2.53 4.48
C LEU A 84 -1.45 1.16 4.36
N GLN A 85 -1.75 0.50 5.49
CA GLN A 85 -2.44 -0.79 5.51
C GLN A 85 -3.85 -0.67 4.92
N ASN A 86 -4.58 0.41 5.24
CA ASN A 86 -5.90 0.64 4.66
C ASN A 86 -5.83 0.90 3.15
N GLU A 87 -4.87 1.70 2.68
CA GLU A 87 -4.65 1.90 1.25
C GLU A 87 -4.36 0.58 0.54
N LEU A 88 -3.46 -0.23 1.10
CA LEU A 88 -3.12 -1.53 0.54
C LEU A 88 -4.32 -2.50 0.55
N ASN A 89 -5.12 -2.51 1.61
CA ASN A 89 -6.32 -3.34 1.69
C ASN A 89 -7.36 -2.95 0.64
N GLN A 90 -7.52 -1.65 0.37
CA GLN A 90 -8.38 -1.18 -0.73
C GLN A 90 -7.85 -1.64 -2.08
N GLU A 91 -6.53 -1.57 -2.29
CA GLU A 91 -5.88 -2.06 -3.50
C GLU A 91 -6.10 -3.57 -3.69
N ILE A 92 -5.85 -4.38 -2.65
CA ILE A 92 -6.07 -5.85 -2.65
C ILE A 92 -7.54 -6.20 -2.89
N TYR A 93 -8.47 -5.52 -2.23
CA TYR A 93 -9.89 -5.74 -2.45
C TYR A 93 -10.27 -5.48 -3.91
N SER A 94 -9.73 -4.41 -4.48
CA SER A 94 -9.92 -4.11 -5.89
C SER A 94 -9.40 -5.26 -6.77
N TYR A 95 -8.16 -5.74 -6.57
CA TYR A 95 -7.58 -6.88 -7.30
C TYR A 95 -8.41 -8.17 -7.18
N LYS A 96 -8.94 -8.50 -5.99
CA LYS A 96 -9.78 -9.70 -5.80
C LYS A 96 -11.11 -9.64 -6.55
N VAL A 97 -11.74 -8.46 -6.59
CA VAL A 97 -12.92 -8.25 -7.43
C VAL A 97 -12.53 -8.37 -8.91
N TYR A 98 -11.31 -7.99 -9.29
CA TYR A 98 -10.82 -8.02 -10.67
C TYR A 98 -10.46 -9.43 -11.19
N GLU A 99 -9.81 -10.29 -10.40
CA GLU A 99 -9.61 -11.72 -10.75
C GLU A 99 -10.94 -12.48 -10.90
N SER A 100 -11.99 -11.99 -10.24
CA SER A 100 -13.31 -12.62 -10.25
C SER A 100 -14.18 -12.22 -11.44
N LYS A 101 -13.81 -11.20 -12.23
CA LYS A 101 -14.64 -10.75 -13.34
C LYS A 101 -14.55 -11.72 -14.50
N ASP A 102 -15.72 -12.18 -14.91
CA ASP A 102 -15.84 -13.08 -16.02
C ASP A 102 -15.44 -12.34 -17.31
N PRO A 103 -14.48 -12.85 -18.12
CA PRO A 103 -14.07 -12.22 -19.38
C PRO A 103 -15.24 -11.91 -20.32
N ARG A 104 -16.35 -12.64 -20.19
CA ARG A 104 -17.59 -12.42 -20.95
C ARG A 104 -18.23 -11.07 -20.67
N ASP A 105 -18.05 -10.51 -19.46
CA ASP A 105 -18.67 -9.24 -19.05
C ASP A 105 -18.15 -8.04 -19.85
N PHE A 106 -17.01 -8.19 -20.53
CA PHE A 106 -16.40 -7.15 -21.36
C PHE A 106 -16.86 -7.19 -22.81
N VAL A 107 -17.49 -8.29 -23.24
CA VAL A 107 -18.03 -8.42 -24.59
C VAL A 107 -19.45 -7.88 -24.59
N ASP A 108 -19.62 -6.64 -25.08
CA ASP A 108 -20.92 -5.99 -25.12
C ASP A 108 -21.42 -5.85 -26.56
N ALA A 109 -22.24 -6.82 -26.96
CA ALA A 109 -22.83 -6.86 -28.29
C ALA A 109 -24.04 -5.91 -28.45
N ASN A 110 -24.57 -5.35 -27.36
CA ASN A 110 -25.79 -4.52 -27.37
C ASN A 110 -25.51 -3.06 -26.98
N ASP A 111 -24.26 -2.70 -26.73
CA ASP A 111 -23.87 -1.33 -26.42
C ASP A 111 -24.27 -0.38 -27.57
N SER A 112 -24.95 0.71 -27.23
CA SER A 112 -25.48 1.66 -28.20
C SER A 112 -24.39 2.33 -29.04
N LEU A 113 -23.23 2.63 -28.44
CA LEU A 113 -22.13 3.29 -29.14
C LEU A 113 -21.40 2.31 -30.08
N VAL A 114 -21.29 1.03 -29.70
CA VAL A 114 -20.82 -0.03 -30.59
C VAL A 114 -21.73 -0.14 -31.81
N LEU A 115 -23.05 -0.19 -31.61
CA LEU A 115 -24.04 -0.25 -32.70
C LEU A 115 -24.00 1.00 -33.59
N GLU A 116 -23.91 2.19 -33.00
CA GLU A 116 -23.78 3.45 -33.73
C GLU A 116 -22.52 3.45 -34.61
N THR A 117 -21.39 3.06 -34.03
CA THR A 117 -20.11 2.97 -34.75
C THR A 117 -20.18 1.95 -35.88
N LEU A 118 -20.79 0.80 -35.65
CA LEU A 118 -20.99 -0.22 -36.68
C LEU A 118 -21.80 0.31 -37.86
N ASN A 119 -22.89 1.02 -37.59
CA ASN A 119 -23.73 1.59 -38.64
C ASN A 119 -23.00 2.66 -39.48
N GLN A 120 -21.88 3.22 -39.00
CA GLN A 120 -21.03 4.13 -39.76
C GLN A 120 -20.05 3.40 -40.68
N ILE A 121 -19.66 2.15 -40.37
CA ILE A 121 -18.61 1.42 -41.10
C ILE A 121 -19.13 0.24 -41.92
N ILE A 122 -20.32 -0.29 -41.60
CA ILE A 122 -20.96 -1.38 -42.35
C ILE A 122 -22.36 -1.00 -42.79
N THR A 123 -22.83 -1.61 -43.88
CA THR A 123 -24.21 -1.47 -44.36
C THR A 123 -24.94 -2.82 -44.39
N PRO A 124 -26.28 -2.84 -44.37
CA PRO A 124 -27.04 -4.09 -44.41
C PRO A 124 -26.77 -4.97 -45.63
N ASN A 125 -26.43 -4.35 -46.77
CA ASN A 125 -26.22 -5.04 -48.05
C ASN A 125 -24.83 -5.68 -48.19
N MET A 126 -23.91 -5.39 -47.28
CA MET A 126 -22.59 -6.02 -47.28
C MET A 126 -22.68 -7.51 -46.97
N SER A 127 -21.90 -8.31 -47.69
CA SER A 127 -21.66 -9.71 -47.35
C SER A 127 -20.99 -9.84 -45.98
N LYS A 128 -21.07 -11.03 -45.37
CA LYS A 128 -20.38 -11.32 -44.10
C LYS A 128 -18.87 -11.03 -44.19
N ALA A 129 -18.24 -11.36 -45.31
CA ALA A 129 -16.80 -11.14 -45.51
C ALA A 129 -16.45 -9.64 -45.58
N GLU A 130 -17.27 -8.83 -46.25
CA GLU A 130 -17.10 -7.37 -46.30
C GLU A 130 -17.26 -6.74 -44.92
N LYS A 131 -18.29 -7.16 -44.16
CA LYS A 131 -18.49 -6.68 -42.78
C LYS A 131 -17.28 -6.97 -41.90
N VAL A 132 -16.76 -8.20 -41.95
CA VAL A 132 -15.56 -8.59 -41.18
C VAL A 132 -14.37 -7.72 -41.55
N ARG A 133 -14.14 -7.51 -42.86
CA ARG A 133 -13.03 -6.69 -43.35
C ARG A 133 -13.10 -5.27 -42.78
N GLU A 134 -14.25 -4.61 -42.87
CA GLU A 134 -14.41 -3.23 -42.38
C GLU A 134 -14.31 -3.14 -40.85
N ILE A 135 -14.92 -4.09 -40.12
CA ILE A 135 -14.83 -4.15 -38.65
C ILE A 135 -13.39 -4.38 -38.19
N PHE A 136 -12.68 -5.31 -38.83
CA PHE A 136 -11.28 -5.60 -38.53
C PHE A 136 -10.41 -4.39 -38.80
N LYS A 137 -10.59 -3.75 -39.97
CA LYS A 137 -9.85 -2.55 -40.36
C LYS A 137 -10.07 -1.41 -39.38
N TYR A 138 -11.33 -1.13 -39.01
CA TYR A 138 -11.65 -0.13 -38.00
C TYR A 138 -10.93 -0.43 -36.68
N THR A 139 -11.02 -1.66 -36.18
CA THR A 139 -10.43 -2.03 -34.89
C THR A 139 -8.89 -1.94 -34.90
N ARG A 140 -8.27 -2.28 -36.04
CA ARG A 140 -6.82 -2.19 -36.24
C ARG A 140 -6.35 -0.75 -36.33
N ASP A 141 -6.99 0.05 -37.17
CA ASP A 141 -6.49 1.35 -37.65
C ASP A 141 -6.97 2.54 -36.82
N GLU A 142 -8.23 2.51 -36.34
CA GLU A 142 -8.83 3.65 -35.63
C GLU A 142 -8.50 3.67 -34.13
N ILE A 143 -8.07 2.53 -33.59
CA ILE A 143 -7.69 2.40 -32.17
C ILE A 143 -6.17 2.49 -32.08
N LYS A 144 -5.67 3.61 -31.56
CA LYS A 144 -4.23 3.81 -31.36
C LYS A 144 -3.76 3.07 -30.12
N ARG A 145 -2.53 2.56 -30.15
CA ARG A 145 -1.88 2.00 -28.97
C ARG A 145 -1.78 3.06 -27.87
N ASP A 146 -1.96 2.68 -26.62
CA ASP A 146 -1.84 3.58 -25.49
C ASP A 146 -0.93 2.96 -24.42
N ASP A 147 0.35 3.32 -24.48
CA ASP A 147 1.46 2.79 -23.67
C ASP A 147 1.32 2.99 -22.14
N LYS A 148 0.16 3.49 -21.69
CA LYS A 148 -0.18 3.57 -20.28
C LYS A 148 -0.40 2.18 -19.71
N LEU A 149 0.59 1.73 -18.92
CA LEU A 149 0.48 0.59 -18.02
C LEU A 149 -0.70 0.72 -17.05
N ILE A 150 -1.10 1.96 -16.71
CA ILE A 150 -2.19 2.24 -15.78
C ILE A 150 -3.28 3.07 -16.46
N ARG A 151 -4.50 2.54 -16.55
CA ARG A 151 -5.68 3.28 -17.04
C ARG A 151 -6.79 3.28 -16.00
N ASN A 152 -7.31 4.46 -15.67
CA ASN A 152 -8.32 4.64 -14.62
C ASN A 152 -7.90 4.02 -13.26
N GLY A 153 -6.60 4.06 -12.92
CA GLY A 153 -6.05 3.49 -11.69
C GLY A 153 -5.83 1.97 -11.69
N ARG A 154 -5.74 1.32 -12.86
CA ARG A 154 -5.62 -0.15 -13.00
C ARG A 154 -4.46 -0.56 -13.90
N ILE A 155 -3.66 -1.54 -13.48
CA ILE A 155 -2.67 -2.23 -14.31
C ILE A 155 -3.39 -3.27 -15.17
N ASP A 156 -3.11 -3.26 -16.48
CA ASP A 156 -3.45 -4.32 -17.43
C ASP A 156 -4.96 -4.70 -17.49
N TYR A 157 -5.77 -3.79 -18.03
CA TYR A 157 -7.24 -3.91 -18.04
C TYR A 157 -7.79 -4.10 -19.45
N TRP A 158 -8.69 -5.08 -19.61
CA TRP A 158 -9.62 -5.13 -20.73
C TRP A 158 -10.68 -4.05 -20.58
N ASN A 159 -10.69 -3.10 -21.51
CA ASN A 159 -11.60 -1.97 -21.47
C ASN A 159 -12.93 -2.29 -22.14
N TYR A 160 -13.99 -1.62 -21.67
CA TYR A 160 -15.30 -1.77 -22.29
C TYR A 160 -15.29 -1.18 -23.70
N PRO A 161 -15.96 -1.81 -24.69
CA PRO A 161 -16.00 -1.34 -26.08
C PRO A 161 -16.33 0.15 -26.23
N LYS A 162 -17.32 0.65 -25.47
CA LYS A 162 -17.70 2.07 -25.47
C LYS A 162 -16.55 3.00 -25.11
N ASN A 163 -15.73 2.63 -24.12
CA ASN A 163 -14.61 3.44 -23.66
C ASN A 163 -13.48 3.44 -24.69
N ILE A 164 -13.26 2.29 -25.35
CA ILE A 164 -12.26 2.14 -26.42
C ILE A 164 -12.65 3.02 -27.61
N ILE A 165 -13.93 2.98 -28.02
CA ILE A 165 -14.45 3.82 -29.11
C ILE A 165 -14.32 5.32 -28.78
N GLN A 166 -14.73 5.73 -27.58
CA GLN A 166 -14.69 7.14 -27.15
C GLN A 166 -13.26 7.69 -27.08
N SER A 167 -12.34 6.92 -26.51
CA SER A 167 -10.96 7.36 -26.32
C SER A 167 -10.10 7.19 -27.57
N LYS A 168 -10.51 6.33 -28.52
CA LYS A 168 -9.73 5.88 -29.67
C LYS A 168 -8.36 5.32 -29.29
N LYS A 169 -8.27 4.74 -28.09
CA LYS A 169 -7.05 4.26 -27.46
C LYS A 169 -7.27 2.89 -26.82
N GLY A 170 -6.32 1.98 -26.99
CA GLY A 170 -6.41 0.60 -26.53
C GLY A 170 -5.08 -0.14 -26.61
N GLU A 171 -4.80 -1.02 -25.65
CA GLU A 171 -3.76 -2.05 -25.82
C GLU A 171 -4.27 -3.16 -26.76
N TYR A 172 -3.46 -4.18 -26.99
CA TYR A 172 -3.82 -5.27 -27.91
C TYR A 172 -5.09 -6.00 -27.47
N GLU A 173 -5.24 -6.27 -26.19
CA GLU A 173 -6.38 -6.97 -25.58
C GLU A 173 -7.67 -6.15 -25.72
N ASP A 174 -7.58 -4.83 -25.59
CA ASP A 174 -8.71 -3.93 -25.83
C ASP A 174 -9.21 -4.05 -27.28
N LYS A 175 -8.28 -4.11 -28.24
CA LYS A 175 -8.64 -4.32 -29.65
C LYS A 175 -9.33 -5.68 -29.84
N ILE A 176 -8.91 -6.73 -29.14
CA ILE A 176 -9.59 -8.03 -29.17
C ILE A 176 -11.02 -7.92 -28.65
N ILE A 177 -11.22 -7.25 -27.50
CA ILE A 177 -12.54 -7.06 -26.88
C ILE A 177 -13.47 -6.23 -27.75
N LEU A 178 -12.96 -5.15 -28.35
CA LEU A 178 -13.72 -4.36 -29.30
C LEU A 178 -14.09 -5.20 -30.53
N LEU A 179 -13.14 -5.93 -31.09
CA LEU A 179 -13.33 -6.74 -32.30
C LEU A 179 -14.42 -7.80 -32.10
N ILE A 180 -14.36 -8.59 -31.02
CA ILE A 180 -15.39 -9.59 -30.73
C ILE A 180 -16.76 -8.94 -30.51
N SER A 181 -16.82 -7.81 -29.78
CA SER A 181 -18.07 -7.11 -29.51
C SER A 181 -18.70 -6.60 -30.81
N MET A 182 -17.91 -5.96 -31.68
CA MET A 182 -18.38 -5.46 -32.97
C MET A 182 -18.84 -6.59 -33.90
N LEU A 183 -18.13 -7.71 -33.95
CA LEU A 183 -18.56 -8.88 -34.74
C LEU A 183 -19.87 -9.47 -34.20
N ARG A 184 -20.01 -9.60 -32.87
CA ARG A 184 -21.25 -10.08 -32.26
C ARG A 184 -22.43 -9.13 -32.54
N SER A 185 -22.23 -7.83 -32.38
CA SER A 185 -23.22 -6.79 -32.74
C SER A 185 -23.57 -6.79 -34.23
N ALA A 186 -22.63 -7.13 -35.12
CA ALA A 186 -22.87 -7.25 -36.57
C ALA A 186 -23.66 -8.51 -36.97
N GLY A 187 -24.04 -9.36 -36.01
CA GLY A 187 -24.90 -10.52 -36.20
C GLY A 187 -24.18 -11.85 -36.41
N PHE A 188 -22.87 -11.92 -36.13
CA PHE A 188 -22.15 -13.20 -36.11
C PHE A 188 -22.53 -13.98 -34.85
N SER A 189 -22.92 -15.24 -34.99
CA SER A 189 -23.38 -16.08 -33.87
C SER A 189 -22.27 -16.48 -32.91
N GLU A 190 -22.61 -16.92 -31.69
CA GLU A 190 -21.66 -17.35 -30.66
C GLU A 190 -20.87 -18.61 -31.06
N ASN A 191 -21.27 -19.31 -32.12
CA ASN A 191 -20.55 -20.45 -32.67
C ASN A 191 -19.64 -20.06 -33.85
N GLU A 192 -19.84 -18.88 -34.42
CA GLU A 192 -19.05 -18.34 -35.52
C GLU A 192 -17.87 -17.50 -35.04
N VAL A 193 -17.98 -16.87 -33.86
CA VAL A 193 -16.94 -15.96 -33.38
C VAL A 193 -16.67 -16.13 -31.88
N GLU A 194 -15.40 -16.35 -31.54
CA GLU A 194 -14.92 -16.56 -30.16
C GLU A 194 -13.53 -15.95 -29.99
N VAL A 195 -13.25 -15.40 -28.82
CA VAL A 195 -11.89 -15.05 -28.40
C VAL A 195 -11.20 -16.32 -27.91
N VAL A 196 -9.93 -16.51 -28.28
CA VAL A 196 -9.09 -17.62 -27.85
C VAL A 196 -7.81 -17.08 -27.26
N GLY A 197 -7.51 -17.48 -26.02
CA GLY A 197 -6.21 -17.28 -25.39
C GLY A 197 -5.43 -18.58 -25.41
N ALA A 198 -4.17 -18.53 -25.86
CA ALA A 198 -3.37 -19.74 -26.04
C ALA A 198 -1.90 -19.52 -25.68
N LYS A 199 -1.21 -20.63 -25.40
CA LYS A 199 0.25 -20.71 -25.43
C LYS A 199 0.70 -21.21 -26.80
N ILE A 200 1.67 -20.52 -27.39
CA ILE A 200 2.28 -20.85 -28.66
C ILE A 200 3.70 -21.31 -28.37
N ASN A 201 3.98 -22.59 -28.62
CA ASN A 201 5.34 -23.12 -28.53
C ASN A 201 6.05 -22.89 -29.87
N LEU A 202 7.05 -22.02 -29.84
CA LEU A 202 8.00 -21.76 -30.91
C LEU A 202 9.24 -22.66 -30.70
N PRO A 203 10.05 -22.94 -31.74
CA PRO A 203 11.17 -23.88 -31.64
C PRO A 203 12.16 -23.63 -30.49
N ASN A 204 12.27 -22.38 -30.00
CA ASN A 204 13.20 -21.99 -28.92
C ASN A 204 12.55 -21.13 -27.81
N SER A 205 11.23 -20.96 -27.81
CA SER A 205 10.54 -20.13 -26.81
C SER A 205 9.07 -20.48 -26.72
N THR A 206 8.44 -20.15 -25.60
CA THR A 206 6.99 -20.20 -25.45
C THR A 206 6.48 -18.78 -25.30
N SER A 207 5.47 -18.41 -26.08
CA SER A 207 4.74 -17.14 -25.94
C SER A 207 3.29 -17.42 -25.58
N SER A 208 2.64 -16.50 -24.89
CA SER A 208 1.18 -16.43 -24.84
C SER A 208 0.67 -15.42 -25.86
N ASP A 209 -0.51 -15.66 -26.42
CA ASP A 209 -1.18 -14.72 -27.31
C ASP A 209 -2.71 -14.89 -27.21
N ILE A 210 -3.44 -13.90 -27.70
CA ILE A 210 -4.91 -13.84 -27.69
C ILE A 210 -5.43 -13.31 -29.02
N TRP A 211 -6.43 -13.97 -29.60
CA TRP A 211 -7.01 -13.56 -30.90
C TRP A 211 -8.50 -13.85 -30.97
N VAL A 212 -9.17 -13.34 -32.00
CA VAL A 212 -10.56 -13.73 -32.33
C VAL A 212 -10.53 -14.80 -33.41
N GLU A 213 -11.09 -15.98 -33.14
CA GLU A 213 -11.38 -16.99 -34.16
C GLU A 213 -12.70 -16.67 -34.84
N LEU A 214 -12.70 -16.63 -36.17
CA LEU A 214 -13.88 -16.42 -36.99
C LEU A 214 -14.09 -17.59 -37.94
N LYS A 215 -15.25 -18.25 -37.84
CA LYS A 215 -15.71 -19.25 -38.81
C LYS A 215 -16.44 -18.54 -39.95
N LEU A 216 -15.86 -18.56 -41.15
CA LEU A 216 -16.42 -17.91 -42.33
C LEU A 216 -16.20 -18.81 -43.55
N ASN A 217 -17.29 -19.11 -44.27
CA ASN A 217 -17.26 -19.93 -45.49
C ASN A 217 -16.56 -21.29 -45.33
N GLY A 218 -16.73 -21.94 -44.17
CA GLY A 218 -16.11 -23.25 -43.87
C GLY A 218 -14.65 -23.18 -43.40
N ASN A 219 -14.04 -22.00 -43.41
CA ASN A 219 -12.68 -21.78 -42.90
C ASN A 219 -12.71 -21.12 -41.52
N ILE A 220 -11.63 -21.28 -40.75
CA ILE A 220 -11.44 -20.59 -39.47
C ILE A 220 -10.26 -19.62 -39.62
N TYR A 221 -10.54 -18.34 -39.53
CA TYR A 221 -9.56 -17.26 -39.59
C TYR A 221 -9.17 -16.82 -38.19
N LEU A 222 -7.89 -16.50 -37.99
CA LEU A 222 -7.39 -15.92 -36.75
C LEU A 222 -7.24 -14.42 -36.96
N LEU A 223 -8.13 -13.64 -36.33
CA LEU A 223 -8.14 -12.19 -36.44
C LEU A 223 -7.24 -11.58 -35.36
N LEU A 224 -6.09 -11.07 -35.79
CA LEU A 224 -5.13 -10.37 -34.94
C LEU A 224 -5.03 -8.90 -35.43
N PRO A 225 -5.71 -7.93 -34.80
CA PRO A 225 -5.78 -6.53 -35.27
C PRO A 225 -4.49 -5.73 -35.00
N ARG A 226 -3.36 -6.24 -35.52
CA ARG A 226 -2.03 -5.60 -35.51
C ARG A 226 -1.82 -4.84 -36.82
N GLU A 227 -1.00 -3.78 -36.79
CA GLU A 227 -0.84 -2.79 -37.87
C GLU A 227 -0.56 -3.40 -39.26
N ASN A 228 0.13 -4.53 -39.34
CA ASN A 228 0.51 -5.17 -40.61
C ASN A 228 -0.36 -6.39 -40.98
N ASN A 229 -1.39 -6.70 -40.21
CA ASN A 229 -2.25 -7.85 -40.45
C ASN A 229 -3.51 -7.44 -41.21
N ASN A 230 -4.04 -8.33 -42.03
CA ASN A 230 -5.39 -8.28 -42.59
C ASN A 230 -6.27 -9.36 -41.95
N PHE A 231 -7.59 -9.26 -42.12
CA PHE A 231 -8.54 -10.20 -41.52
C PHE A 231 -8.34 -11.65 -42.01
N ASP A 232 -7.74 -11.83 -43.19
CA ASP A 232 -7.48 -13.11 -43.85
C ASP A 232 -6.00 -13.53 -43.80
N SER A 233 -5.17 -12.84 -43.00
CA SER A 233 -3.73 -13.14 -42.93
C SER A 233 -3.40 -14.50 -42.33
N PHE A 234 -4.27 -15.05 -41.48
CA PHE A 234 -4.00 -16.28 -40.75
C PHE A 234 -5.18 -17.22 -40.79
N ASN A 235 -4.94 -18.45 -41.22
CA ASN A 235 -5.88 -19.56 -41.09
C ASN A 235 -5.47 -20.44 -39.91
N LYS A 236 -6.47 -20.94 -39.16
CA LYS A 236 -6.24 -21.80 -37.99
C LYS A 236 -5.42 -23.03 -38.34
N ASN A 237 -5.74 -23.72 -39.43
CA ASN A 237 -5.09 -24.98 -39.79
C ASN A 237 -3.61 -24.77 -40.06
N ASP A 238 -3.25 -23.68 -40.76
CA ASP A 238 -1.86 -23.37 -41.06
C ASP A 238 -1.07 -23.06 -39.78
N ILE A 239 -1.61 -22.16 -38.94
CA ILE A 239 -0.94 -21.72 -37.72
C ILE A 239 -0.80 -22.86 -36.70
N TYR A 240 -1.83 -23.68 -36.51
CA TYR A 240 -1.79 -24.79 -35.55
C TYR A 240 -0.94 -25.97 -36.06
N THR A 241 -0.68 -26.04 -37.36
CA THR A 241 0.25 -27.03 -37.93
C THR A 241 1.69 -26.57 -37.81
N ILE A 242 1.95 -25.29 -38.08
CA ILE A 242 3.30 -24.70 -38.02
C ILE A 242 3.77 -24.55 -36.57
N TYR A 243 2.86 -24.16 -35.68
CA TYR A 243 3.17 -23.90 -34.28
C TYR A 243 2.37 -24.84 -33.38
N SER A 244 3.02 -25.35 -32.32
CA SER A 244 2.32 -26.14 -31.31
C SER A 244 1.50 -25.20 -30.42
N VAL A 245 0.27 -24.91 -30.85
CA VAL A 245 -0.69 -24.08 -30.12
C VAL A 245 -1.44 -24.91 -29.08
N GLN A 246 -1.40 -24.45 -27.82
CA GLN A 246 -2.20 -24.97 -26.72
C GLN A 246 -3.23 -23.92 -26.30
N GLU A 247 -4.49 -24.15 -26.65
CA GLU A 247 -5.60 -23.30 -26.20
C GLU A 247 -5.76 -23.41 -24.67
N LEU A 248 -5.79 -22.27 -23.97
CA LEU A 248 -5.99 -22.20 -22.53
C LEU A 248 -7.44 -21.90 -22.17
N TYR A 249 -8.07 -21.00 -22.92
CA TYR A 249 -9.46 -20.63 -22.74
C TYR A 249 -10.04 -20.08 -24.03
N ARG A 250 -11.36 -20.15 -24.14
CA ARG A 250 -12.13 -19.50 -25.21
C ARG A 250 -13.42 -18.90 -24.67
N PHE A 251 -13.82 -17.75 -25.19
CA PHE A 251 -15.05 -17.09 -24.74
C PHE A 251 -15.69 -16.16 -25.77
N ASN A 252 -16.95 -15.80 -25.50
CA ASN A 252 -17.68 -14.67 -26.08
C ASN A 252 -18.70 -14.16 -25.04
N ASP A 253 -19.65 -13.31 -25.41
CA ASP A 253 -20.68 -12.78 -24.49
C ASP A 253 -21.59 -13.85 -23.82
N LYS A 254 -21.56 -15.10 -24.30
CA LYS A 254 -22.42 -16.20 -23.79
C LYS A 254 -21.64 -17.32 -23.11
N LYS A 255 -20.52 -17.73 -23.70
CA LYS A 255 -19.80 -18.95 -23.33
C LYS A 255 -18.39 -18.62 -22.85
N LEU A 256 -17.91 -19.36 -21.85
CA LEU A 256 -16.51 -19.38 -21.41
C LEU A 256 -16.14 -20.83 -21.15
N THR A 257 -15.11 -21.30 -21.84
CA THR A 257 -14.52 -22.63 -21.64
C THR A 257 -13.06 -22.47 -21.27
N ARG A 258 -12.58 -23.24 -20.31
CA ARG A 258 -11.17 -23.31 -19.89
C ARG A 258 -10.69 -24.74 -20.13
N SER A 259 -9.49 -24.89 -20.69
CA SER A 259 -8.84 -26.17 -20.96
C SER A 259 -8.24 -26.80 -19.71
#